data_AF-A0A352XIY6-F1
#
_entry.id   AF-A0A352XIY6-F1
#
_cell.length_a   1.000
_cell.length_b   1.000
_cell.length_c   1.000
_cell.angle_alpha   90.00
_cell.angle_beta   90.00
_cell.angle_gamma   90.00
#
_symmetry.space_group_name_H-M   'P 1'
#
loop_
_entity.id
_entity.type
_entity.pdbx_description
1 polymer ?
#
loop_
_entity_poly.entity_id
_entity_poly.type
_entity_poly.pdbx_seq_one_letter_code
_entity_poly.pdbx_strand_id
1 'polypeptide(L)'
;AQGMPYTGAGVESSRVAFDKNLAKEKFIAAGVPTPLAEIVDVSEGLCLPEMPVPFVVKPPREGSSVGVHIVLRLEDAMAAMEDAARYGNDILVEQYIAGKELTVGVLDGEALPIVHIAPRSGFYDMSNKYPWMNGGDGSDYYCPADLDEETTRAVQEAAVAAHKALGVEVYSRVDILLDADNRPFVLEANTIPGMTETSLLPKAAAAKGIPFGDLCLRIADISVKLRS
;
A
#
# COMPACT_ATOMS: atom_id res chain seq x y z
N ALA A 1 18.04 8.40 -18.81
CA ALA A 1 18.80 7.33 -18.10
C ALA A 1 20.22 7.29 -18.67
N GLN A 2 21.26 7.20 -17.82
CA GLN A 2 22.67 7.15 -18.27
C GLN A 2 23.11 5.77 -18.79
N GLY A 3 22.18 4.93 -19.26
CA GLY A 3 22.48 3.56 -19.73
C GLY A 3 22.92 2.57 -18.65
N MET A 4 22.89 2.96 -17.37
CA MET A 4 23.26 2.08 -16.24
C MET A 4 22.05 1.28 -15.75
N PRO A 5 22.15 -0.04 -15.60
CA PRO A 5 21.14 -0.85 -14.91
C PRO A 5 20.95 -0.39 -13.46
N TYR A 6 19.70 -0.41 -12.99
CA TYR A 6 19.31 -0.03 -11.63
C TYR A 6 18.24 -0.99 -11.11
N THR A 7 18.08 -1.04 -9.78
CA THR A 7 17.12 -1.92 -9.12
C THR A 7 15.70 -1.36 -9.09
N GLY A 8 14.71 -2.25 -9.01
CA GLY A 8 13.31 -1.87 -8.80
C GLY A 8 12.58 -1.48 -10.08
N ALA A 9 11.58 -0.61 -9.92
CA ALA A 9 10.65 -0.23 -10.97
C ALA A 9 11.21 0.83 -11.92
N GLY A 10 10.80 0.79 -13.18
CA GLY A 10 11.07 1.84 -14.17
C GLY A 10 10.51 3.22 -13.79
N VAL A 11 10.85 4.25 -14.57
CA VAL A 11 10.41 5.64 -14.32
C VAL A 11 8.88 5.76 -14.33
N GLU A 12 8.21 5.24 -15.37
CA GLU A 12 6.75 5.32 -15.45
C GLU A 12 6.07 4.47 -14.38
N SER A 13 6.53 3.24 -14.16
CA SER A 13 5.98 2.36 -13.14
C SER A 13 6.13 2.95 -11.72
N SER A 14 7.26 3.60 -11.45
CA SER A 14 7.49 4.34 -10.19
C SER A 14 6.55 5.53 -10.06
N ARG A 15 6.40 6.34 -11.13
CA ARG A 15 5.50 7.49 -11.15
C ARG A 15 4.04 7.09 -10.92
N VAL A 16 3.59 6.03 -11.60
CA VAL A 16 2.23 5.51 -11.49
C VAL A 16 1.98 4.88 -10.13
N ALA A 17 2.94 4.13 -9.58
CA ALA A 17 2.81 3.52 -8.25
C ALA A 17 2.82 4.56 -7.12
N PHE A 18 3.59 5.64 -7.26
CA PHE A 18 3.71 6.69 -6.25
C PHE A 18 2.45 7.57 -6.16
N ASP A 19 1.78 7.82 -7.29
CA ASP A 19 0.52 8.55 -7.34
C ASP A 19 -0.66 7.59 -7.12
N LYS A 20 -1.27 7.63 -5.94
CA LYS A 20 -2.38 6.75 -5.55
C LYS A 20 -3.59 6.86 -6.48
N ASN A 21 -3.83 8.03 -7.11
CA ASN A 21 -4.92 8.18 -8.07
C ASN A 21 -4.63 7.36 -9.33
N LEU A 22 -3.43 7.53 -9.89
CA LEU A 22 -3.00 6.77 -11.08
C LEU A 22 -2.89 5.27 -10.79
N ALA A 23 -2.34 4.89 -9.63
CA ALA A 23 -2.25 3.50 -9.22
C ALA A 23 -3.64 2.86 -9.16
N LYS A 24 -4.62 3.57 -8.60
CA LYS A 24 -5.98 3.08 -8.48
C LYS A 24 -6.69 2.95 -9.82
N GLU A 25 -6.50 3.89 -10.74
CA GLU A 25 -6.98 3.75 -12.12
C GLU A 25 -6.44 2.46 -12.77
N LYS A 26 -5.14 2.14 -12.57
CA LYS A 26 -4.56 0.88 -13.05
C LYS A 26 -5.17 -0.33 -12.38
N PHE A 27 -5.39 -0.29 -11.07
CA PHE A 27 -6.03 -1.38 -10.33
C PHE A 27 -7.44 -1.66 -10.85
N ILE A 28 -8.27 -0.62 -10.97
CA ILE A 28 -9.64 -0.74 -11.49
C ILE A 28 -9.64 -1.29 -12.91
N ALA A 29 -8.79 -0.74 -13.79
CA ALA A 29 -8.69 -1.20 -15.18
C ALA A 29 -8.24 -2.66 -15.30
N ALA A 30 -7.44 -3.15 -14.36
CA ALA A 30 -6.95 -4.53 -14.32
C ALA A 30 -7.86 -5.49 -13.50
N GLY A 31 -8.96 -5.01 -12.93
CA GLY A 31 -9.83 -5.82 -12.06
C GLY A 31 -9.20 -6.18 -10.71
N VAL A 32 -8.16 -5.46 -10.29
CA VAL A 32 -7.55 -5.62 -8.96
C VAL A 32 -8.50 -5.05 -7.92
N PRO A 33 -8.87 -5.80 -6.87
CA PRO A 33 -9.78 -5.30 -5.87
C PRO A 33 -9.09 -4.19 -5.07
N THR A 34 -9.74 -3.03 -4.98
CA THR A 34 -9.23 -1.82 -4.33
C THR A 34 -10.43 -1.06 -3.75
N PRO A 35 -10.29 -0.26 -2.67
CA PRO A 35 -11.42 0.49 -2.12
C PRO A 35 -12.03 1.39 -3.19
N LEU A 36 -13.37 1.53 -3.16
CA LEU A 36 -14.06 2.55 -3.95
C LEU A 36 -13.44 3.91 -3.66
N ALA A 37 -13.37 4.76 -4.68
CA ALA A 37 -12.68 6.03 -4.56
C ALA A 37 -13.37 7.16 -5.32
N GLU A 38 -13.17 8.35 -4.81
CA GLU A 38 -13.51 9.63 -5.38
C GLU A 38 -12.24 10.49 -5.39
N ILE A 39 -11.97 11.15 -6.51
CA ILE A 39 -10.88 12.14 -6.61
C ILE A 39 -11.54 13.51 -6.53
N VAL A 40 -11.19 14.25 -5.48
CA VAL A 40 -11.72 15.59 -5.23
C VAL A 40 -10.66 16.62 -5.61
N ASP A 41 -10.96 17.48 -6.58
CA ASP A 41 -10.13 18.63 -6.96
C ASP A 41 -10.55 19.86 -6.16
N VAL A 42 -9.61 20.41 -5.39
CA VAL A 42 -9.82 21.61 -4.55
C VAL A 42 -9.10 22.85 -5.09
N SER A 43 -8.67 22.84 -6.35
CA SER A 43 -7.96 23.96 -6.99
C SER A 43 -8.76 25.27 -7.04
N GLU A 44 -10.09 25.16 -7.16
CA GLU A 44 -11.03 26.30 -7.20
C GLU A 44 -11.68 26.57 -5.83
N GLY A 45 -11.26 25.86 -4.78
CA GLY A 45 -11.80 25.97 -3.43
C GLY A 45 -12.11 24.62 -2.81
N LEU A 46 -12.10 24.59 -1.48
CA LEU A 46 -12.36 23.39 -0.72
C LEU A 46 -13.83 22.95 -0.86
N CYS A 47 -14.04 21.66 -1.10
CA CYS A 47 -15.35 21.04 -1.16
C CYS A 47 -15.36 19.71 -0.41
N LEU A 48 -16.55 19.27 -0.01
CA LEU A 48 -16.75 17.96 0.62
C LEU A 48 -16.91 16.88 -0.47
N PRO A 49 -16.45 15.65 -0.21
CA PRO A 49 -16.70 14.53 -1.11
C PRO A 49 -18.18 14.17 -1.17
N GLU A 50 -18.61 13.59 -2.29
CA GLU A 50 -19.94 13.00 -2.47
C GLU A 50 -20.08 11.66 -1.74
N MET A 51 -18.96 10.96 -1.52
CA MET A 51 -18.91 9.68 -0.82
C MET A 51 -19.45 9.78 0.64
N PRO A 52 -20.40 8.91 1.05
CA PRO A 52 -20.88 8.91 2.42
C PRO A 52 -19.84 8.33 3.40
N VAL A 53 -19.84 8.84 4.63
CA VAL A 53 -19.01 8.29 5.71
C VAL A 53 -19.39 6.84 6.06
N PRO A 54 -18.43 5.99 6.51
CA PRO A 54 -17.03 6.31 6.76
C PRO A 54 -16.14 6.24 5.49
N PHE A 55 -15.19 7.16 5.39
CA PHE A 55 -14.18 7.19 4.31
C PHE A 55 -12.80 7.58 4.84
N VAL A 56 -11.78 7.46 4.01
CA VAL A 56 -10.39 7.84 4.26
C VAL A 56 -10.00 8.95 3.29
N VAL A 57 -9.52 10.07 3.80
CA VAL A 57 -8.97 11.19 3.02
C VAL A 57 -7.45 11.07 3.00
N LYS A 58 -6.82 11.22 1.83
CA LYS A 58 -5.36 11.19 1.72
C LYS A 58 -4.82 11.99 0.52
N PRO A 59 -3.67 12.66 0.67
CA PRO A 59 -2.90 13.15 -0.47
C PRO A 59 -2.46 11.98 -1.37
N PRO A 60 -2.64 12.09 -2.69
CA PRO A 60 -2.34 10.99 -3.60
C PRO A 60 -0.83 10.74 -3.76
N ARG A 61 0.02 11.75 -3.49
CA ARG A 61 1.46 11.74 -3.80
C ARG A 61 2.34 11.87 -2.56
N GLU A 62 1.82 11.45 -1.41
CA GLU A 62 2.57 11.42 -0.16
C GLU A 62 2.77 9.98 0.33
N GLY A 63 3.89 9.77 1.03
CA GLY A 63 4.22 8.51 1.70
C GLY A 63 4.04 8.60 3.21
N SER A 64 4.32 7.50 3.91
CA SER A 64 4.40 7.47 5.39
C SER A 64 3.13 7.96 6.11
N SER A 65 1.98 7.86 5.45
CA SER A 65 0.66 8.32 5.95
C SER A 65 0.56 9.80 6.31
N VAL A 66 1.42 10.62 5.70
CA VAL A 66 1.32 12.07 5.79
C VAL A 66 -0.03 12.52 5.19
N GLY A 67 -0.78 13.33 5.94
CA GLY A 67 -2.08 13.86 5.53
C GLY A 67 -3.21 12.82 5.44
N VAL A 68 -3.04 11.61 5.98
CA VAL A 68 -4.10 10.58 5.95
C VAL A 68 -5.03 10.73 7.14
N HIS A 69 -6.33 10.81 6.85
CA HIS A 69 -7.39 10.96 7.85
C HIS A 69 -8.49 9.92 7.65
N ILE A 70 -8.95 9.32 8.75
CA ILE A 70 -10.15 8.47 8.74
C ILE A 70 -11.32 9.31 9.22
N VAL A 71 -12.33 9.45 8.38
CA VAL A 71 -13.51 10.27 8.64
C VAL A 71 -14.68 9.34 8.92
N LEU A 72 -15.12 9.29 10.18
CA LEU A 72 -16.25 8.47 10.61
C LEU A 72 -17.57 9.26 10.67
N ARG A 73 -17.47 10.59 10.79
CA ARG A 73 -18.60 11.50 10.86
C ARG A 73 -18.40 12.64 9.88
N LEU A 74 -19.48 13.08 9.26
CA LEU A 74 -19.44 14.14 8.25
C LEU A 74 -18.89 15.47 8.80
N GLU A 75 -19.09 15.72 10.10
CA GLU A 75 -18.56 16.90 10.80
C GLU A 75 -17.02 16.98 10.79
N ASP A 76 -16.32 15.84 10.71
CA ASP A 76 -14.85 15.76 10.67
C ASP A 76 -14.29 15.90 9.25
N ALA A 77 -15.14 15.79 8.22
CA ALA A 77 -14.72 15.72 6.83
C ALA A 77 -13.98 16.99 6.37
N MET A 78 -14.50 18.17 6.74
CA MET A 78 -13.93 19.43 6.27
C MET A 78 -12.49 19.63 6.75
N ALA A 79 -12.23 19.33 8.03
CA ALA A 79 -10.89 19.45 8.61
C ALA A 79 -9.90 18.46 7.97
N ALA A 80 -10.33 17.24 7.66
CA ALA A 80 -9.53 16.26 6.95
C ALA A 80 -9.17 16.72 5.52
N MET A 81 -10.14 17.29 4.80
CA MET A 81 -9.93 17.86 3.46
C MET A 81 -8.98 19.07 3.50
N GLU A 82 -9.14 19.97 4.47
CA GLU A 82 -8.24 21.13 4.67
C GLU A 82 -6.79 20.73 4.88
N ASP A 83 -6.56 19.70 5.70
CA ASP A 83 -5.20 19.21 5.96
C ASP A 83 -4.60 18.52 4.73
N ALA A 84 -5.37 17.66 4.05
CA ALA A 84 -4.92 17.00 2.83
C ALA A 84 -4.61 18.00 1.69
N ALA A 85 -5.37 19.09 1.58
CA ALA A 85 -5.17 20.15 0.59
C ALA A 85 -3.82 20.87 0.73
N ARG A 86 -3.14 20.77 1.89
CA ARG A 86 -1.80 21.35 2.10
C ARG A 86 -0.73 20.69 1.24
N TYR A 87 -1.00 19.49 0.72
CA TYR A 87 -0.05 18.67 -0.04
C TYR A 87 -0.33 18.70 -1.56
N GLY A 88 -1.46 19.25 -1.98
CA GLY A 88 -1.84 19.37 -3.39
C GLY A 88 -3.33 19.58 -3.59
N ASN A 89 -3.72 19.85 -4.84
CA ASN A 89 -5.11 20.14 -5.20
C ASN A 89 -5.94 18.87 -5.44
N ASP A 90 -5.30 17.76 -5.82
CA ASP A 90 -5.99 16.48 -5.98
C ASP A 90 -5.99 15.76 -4.62
N ILE A 91 -7.16 15.43 -4.10
CA ILE A 91 -7.33 14.67 -2.87
C ILE A 91 -8.01 13.34 -3.19
N LEU A 92 -7.45 12.25 -2.67
CA LEU A 92 -8.05 10.92 -2.80
C LEU A 92 -8.94 10.65 -1.60
N VAL A 93 -10.22 10.38 -1.85
CA VAL A 93 -11.19 9.93 -0.86
C VAL A 93 -11.54 8.49 -1.15
N GLU A 94 -11.33 7.59 -0.18
CA GLU A 94 -11.57 6.16 -0.32
C GLU A 94 -12.59 5.63 0.66
N GLN A 95 -13.36 4.62 0.24
CA GLN A 95 -14.18 3.83 1.13
C GLN A 95 -13.34 3.30 2.30
N TYR A 96 -13.84 3.49 3.51
CA TYR A 96 -13.21 2.91 4.68
C TYR A 96 -13.40 1.38 4.68
N ILE A 97 -12.29 0.64 4.63
CA ILE A 97 -12.28 -0.82 4.83
C ILE A 97 -11.82 -1.11 6.26
N ALA A 98 -12.70 -1.76 7.02
CA ALA A 98 -12.39 -2.31 8.35
C ALA A 98 -11.82 -3.72 8.18
N GLY A 99 -10.71 -4.04 8.86
CA GLY A 99 -10.10 -5.35 8.68
C GLY A 99 -8.65 -5.44 9.12
N LYS A 100 -7.99 -6.55 8.74
CA LYS A 100 -6.55 -6.77 8.97
C LYS A 100 -5.75 -5.94 7.97
N GLU A 101 -4.64 -5.37 8.43
CA GLU A 101 -3.65 -4.73 7.57
C GLU A 101 -2.58 -5.75 7.18
N LEU A 102 -2.46 -6.01 5.88
CA LEU A 102 -1.55 -6.99 5.32
C LEU A 102 -0.58 -6.30 4.38
N THR A 103 0.61 -6.86 4.26
CA THR A 103 1.54 -6.48 3.22
C THR A 103 2.15 -7.71 2.55
N VAL A 104 2.33 -7.63 1.24
CA VAL A 104 2.85 -8.71 0.42
C VAL A 104 4.02 -8.18 -0.41
N GLY A 105 5.19 -8.75 -0.17
CA GLY A 105 6.32 -8.57 -1.07
C GLY A 105 6.06 -9.30 -2.39
N VAL A 106 6.27 -8.64 -3.52
CA VAL A 106 6.31 -9.28 -4.83
C VAL A 106 7.73 -9.17 -5.35
N LEU A 107 8.33 -10.30 -5.75
CA LEU A 107 9.68 -10.40 -6.30
C LEU A 107 9.63 -11.26 -7.55
N ASP A 108 10.10 -10.72 -8.68
CA ASP A 108 10.08 -11.41 -9.98
C ASP A 108 8.67 -11.90 -10.39
N GLY A 109 7.64 -11.10 -10.07
CA GLY A 109 6.24 -11.46 -10.31
C GLY A 109 5.67 -12.55 -9.41
N GLU A 110 6.42 -13.05 -8.42
CA GLU A 110 5.95 -13.99 -7.40
C GLU A 110 5.66 -13.32 -6.06
N ALA A 111 4.57 -13.70 -5.42
CA ALA A 111 4.28 -13.30 -4.05
C ALA A 111 5.22 -14.00 -3.04
N LEU A 112 5.72 -13.23 -2.08
CA LEU A 112 6.34 -13.72 -0.85
C LEU A 112 5.25 -14.02 0.20
N PRO A 113 5.59 -14.69 1.31
CA PRO A 113 4.68 -14.88 2.43
C PRO A 113 4.07 -13.56 2.90
N ILE A 114 2.77 -13.58 3.21
CA ILE A 114 2.04 -12.42 3.69
C ILE A 114 2.57 -12.03 5.08
N VAL A 115 2.75 -10.74 5.31
CA VAL A 115 3.02 -10.19 6.64
C VAL A 115 1.74 -9.51 7.13
N HIS A 116 1.22 -9.96 8.26
CA HIS A 116 0.13 -9.28 8.97
C HIS A 116 0.72 -8.23 9.91
N ILE A 117 0.31 -6.97 9.71
CA ILE A 117 0.67 -5.82 10.53
C ILE A 117 -0.42 -5.65 11.58
N ALA A 118 -0.11 -5.95 12.84
CA ALA A 118 -1.04 -5.89 13.94
C ALA A 118 -0.62 -4.78 14.92
N PRO A 119 -1.32 -3.63 14.94
CA PRO A 119 -1.10 -2.59 15.94
C PRO A 119 -1.22 -3.15 17.37
N ARG A 120 -0.27 -2.85 18.26
CA ARG A 120 -0.26 -3.36 19.65
C ARG A 120 -1.36 -2.75 20.53
N SER A 121 -1.79 -1.55 20.21
CA SER A 121 -2.93 -0.87 20.84
C SER A 121 -3.86 -0.33 19.75
N GLY A 122 -5.16 -0.24 20.05
CA GLY A 122 -6.13 0.38 19.13
C GLY A 122 -7.07 -0.58 18.37
N PHE A 123 -7.11 -1.88 18.65
CA PHE A 123 -8.17 -2.74 18.08
C PHE A 123 -9.59 -2.35 18.59
N TYR A 124 -9.69 -1.64 19.72
CA TYR A 124 -10.96 -1.15 20.31
C TYR A 124 -10.99 0.37 20.58
N ASP A 125 -9.87 1.08 20.41
CA ASP A 125 -9.83 2.54 20.58
C ASP A 125 -9.55 3.17 19.20
N MET A 126 -10.65 3.59 18.56
CA MET A 126 -10.76 4.04 17.16
C MET A 126 -10.04 5.37 16.85
N SER A 127 -9.22 5.87 17.76
CA SER A 127 -8.42 7.08 17.59
C SER A 127 -6.99 6.83 17.09
N ASN A 128 -6.55 5.56 17.03
CA ASN A 128 -5.13 5.21 16.88
C ASN A 128 -4.79 4.31 15.68
N LYS A 129 -5.59 4.32 14.60
CA LYS A 129 -5.39 3.47 13.40
C LYS A 129 -4.03 3.67 12.68
N TYR A 130 -3.23 4.65 13.11
CA TYR A 130 -1.83 4.85 12.73
C TYR A 130 -0.94 5.03 13.97
N PRO A 131 -0.48 3.94 14.63
CA PRO A 131 0.32 4.04 15.86
C PRO A 131 1.62 4.83 15.68
N TRP A 132 2.17 4.93 14.45
CA TRP A 132 3.34 5.78 14.18
C TRP A 132 3.03 7.28 14.13
N MET A 133 1.77 7.69 13.94
CA MET A 133 1.36 9.10 13.96
C MET A 133 1.14 9.60 15.39
N ASN A 134 0.82 8.72 16.33
CA ASN A 134 0.44 9.08 17.71
C ASN A 134 1.43 8.58 18.78
N GLY A 135 2.64 8.16 18.40
CA GLY A 135 3.64 7.67 19.36
C GLY A 135 3.25 6.37 20.08
N GLY A 136 2.44 5.53 19.44
CA GLY A 136 1.99 4.24 19.97
C GLY A 136 3.12 3.21 20.08
N ASP A 137 2.85 2.12 20.81
CA ASP A 137 3.80 1.05 21.19
C ASP A 137 4.40 0.22 20.03
N GLY A 138 4.20 0.68 18.78
CA GLY A 138 4.57 0.00 17.54
C GLY A 138 3.52 -1.03 17.08
N SER A 139 3.91 -1.80 16.06
CA SER A 139 3.11 -2.90 15.51
C SER A 139 3.86 -4.22 15.68
N ASP A 140 3.11 -5.29 15.95
CA ASP A 140 3.60 -6.65 15.81
C ASP A 140 3.44 -7.12 14.37
N TYR A 141 4.37 -7.95 13.91
CA TYR A 141 4.44 -8.41 12.53
C TYR A 141 4.49 -9.93 12.48
N TYR A 142 3.39 -10.55 12.07
CA TYR A 142 3.26 -11.99 11.94
C TYR A 142 3.53 -12.40 10.49
N CYS A 143 4.53 -13.26 10.28
CA CYS A 143 4.90 -13.77 8.96
C CYS A 143 5.33 -15.25 9.06
N PRO A 144 4.66 -16.16 8.33
CA PRO A 144 3.46 -15.93 7.52
C PRO A 144 2.27 -15.42 8.36
N ALA A 145 1.36 -14.68 7.73
CA ALA A 145 0.10 -14.29 8.34
C ALA A 145 -0.76 -15.53 8.66
N ASP A 146 -1.46 -15.50 9.80
CA ASP A 146 -2.41 -16.55 10.19
C ASP A 146 -3.74 -16.36 9.45
N LEU A 147 -3.84 -17.01 8.29
CA LEU A 147 -4.96 -17.00 7.35
C LEU A 147 -5.13 -18.42 6.77
N ASP A 148 -6.35 -18.78 6.39
CA ASP A 148 -6.56 -20.03 5.64
C ASP A 148 -5.92 -19.99 4.24
N GLU A 149 -5.79 -21.14 3.61
CA GLU A 149 -5.11 -21.28 2.31
C GLU A 149 -5.82 -20.51 1.19
N GLU A 150 -7.15 -20.45 1.21
CA GLU A 150 -7.95 -19.77 0.18
C GLU A 150 -7.74 -18.26 0.26
N THR A 151 -7.85 -17.70 1.47
CA THR A 151 -7.62 -16.28 1.76
C THR A 151 -6.18 -15.90 1.47
N THR A 152 -5.22 -16.74 1.87
CA THR A 152 -3.79 -16.54 1.56
C THR A 152 -3.57 -16.40 0.07
N ARG A 153 -4.13 -17.33 -0.73
CA ARG A 153 -4.03 -17.30 -2.18
C ARG A 153 -4.67 -16.04 -2.76
N ALA A 154 -5.88 -15.68 -2.34
CA ALA A 154 -6.59 -14.50 -2.84
C ALA A 154 -5.81 -13.19 -2.58
N VAL A 155 -5.21 -13.04 -1.39
CA VAL A 155 -4.37 -11.88 -1.04
C VAL A 155 -3.10 -11.83 -1.90
N GLN A 156 -2.43 -12.97 -2.08
CA GLN A 156 -1.22 -13.05 -2.91
C GLN A 156 -1.50 -12.79 -4.39
N GLU A 157 -2.62 -13.30 -4.92
CA GLU A 157 -3.08 -13.05 -6.28
C GLU A 157 -3.39 -11.57 -6.49
N ALA A 158 -4.10 -10.92 -5.56
CA ALA A 158 -4.37 -9.49 -5.60
C ALA A 158 -3.06 -8.66 -5.59
N ALA A 159 -2.08 -9.04 -4.78
CA ALA A 159 -0.78 -8.36 -4.73
C ALA A 159 -0.01 -8.49 -6.06
N VAL A 160 0.06 -9.69 -6.62
CA VAL A 160 0.74 -9.93 -7.91
C VAL A 160 0.02 -9.21 -9.05
N ALA A 161 -1.31 -9.21 -9.05
CA ALA A 161 -2.10 -8.48 -10.05
C ALA A 161 -1.88 -6.96 -9.94
N ALA A 162 -1.83 -6.40 -8.73
CA ALA A 162 -1.50 -4.99 -8.50
C ALA A 162 -0.10 -4.63 -9.01
N HIS A 163 0.92 -5.43 -8.66
CA HIS A 163 2.29 -5.26 -9.12
C HIS A 163 2.37 -5.20 -10.66
N LYS A 164 1.69 -6.14 -11.33
CA LYS A 164 1.60 -6.20 -12.79
C LYS A 164 0.83 -5.02 -13.39
N ALA A 165 -0.29 -4.63 -12.79
CA ALA A 165 -1.12 -3.52 -13.25
C ALA A 165 -0.37 -2.17 -13.27
N LEU A 166 0.55 -1.99 -12.30
CA LEU A 166 1.42 -0.83 -12.22
C LEU A 166 2.64 -0.91 -13.16
N GLY A 167 2.86 -2.05 -13.82
CA GLY A 167 4.02 -2.29 -14.67
C GLY A 167 5.34 -2.38 -13.90
N VAL A 168 5.30 -2.73 -12.61
CA VAL A 168 6.52 -2.95 -11.83
C VAL A 168 7.19 -4.22 -12.32
N GLU A 169 8.51 -4.17 -12.52
CA GLU A 169 9.22 -5.31 -13.14
C GLU A 169 9.97 -6.20 -12.15
N VAL A 170 10.62 -5.63 -11.13
CA VAL A 170 11.59 -6.37 -10.29
C VAL A 170 10.98 -6.78 -8.95
N TYR A 171 10.60 -5.79 -8.14
CA TYR A 171 10.04 -6.03 -6.83
C TYR A 171 9.18 -4.86 -6.37
N SER A 172 8.20 -5.15 -5.50
CA SER A 172 7.44 -4.15 -4.76
C SER A 172 6.99 -4.71 -3.43
N ARG A 173 6.47 -3.83 -2.57
CA ARG A 173 5.65 -4.20 -1.43
C ARG A 173 4.24 -3.67 -1.66
N VAL A 174 3.25 -4.55 -1.68
CA VAL A 174 1.84 -4.19 -1.90
C VAL A 174 1.10 -4.22 -0.59
N ASP A 175 0.49 -3.10 -0.21
CA ASP A 175 -0.22 -2.93 1.05
C ASP A 175 -1.73 -3.16 0.81
N ILE A 176 -2.35 -4.02 1.62
CA ILE A 176 -3.68 -4.60 1.41
C ILE A 176 -4.48 -4.57 2.71
N LEU A 177 -5.76 -4.20 2.64
CA LEU A 177 -6.72 -4.43 3.72
C LEU A 177 -7.52 -5.70 3.45
N LEU A 178 -7.67 -6.56 4.45
CA LEU A 178 -8.51 -7.76 4.39
C LEU A 178 -9.71 -7.57 5.30
N ASP A 179 -10.91 -7.50 4.71
CA ASP A 179 -12.14 -7.26 5.47
C ASP A 179 -12.61 -8.49 6.27
N ALA A 180 -13.73 -8.34 6.99
CA ALA A 180 -14.32 -9.41 7.79
C ALA A 180 -14.88 -10.59 6.97
N ASP A 181 -15.09 -10.38 5.66
CA ASP A 181 -15.55 -11.40 4.70
C ASP A 181 -14.36 -12.04 3.95
N ASN A 182 -13.12 -11.83 4.41
CA ASN A 182 -11.88 -12.28 3.78
C ASN A 182 -11.65 -11.76 2.36
N ARG A 183 -12.20 -10.58 2.02
CA ARG A 183 -11.96 -9.94 0.72
C ARG A 183 -10.75 -8.99 0.78
N PRO A 184 -9.74 -9.16 -0.10
CA PRO A 184 -8.59 -8.27 -0.15
C PRO A 184 -8.90 -6.98 -0.90
N PHE A 185 -8.39 -5.85 -0.41
CA PHE A 185 -8.46 -4.54 -1.04
C PHE A 185 -7.07 -3.92 -1.09
N VAL A 186 -6.50 -3.80 -2.28
CA VAL A 186 -5.18 -3.20 -2.52
C VAL A 186 -5.25 -1.69 -2.32
N LEU A 187 -4.38 -1.16 -1.48
CA LEU A 187 -4.27 0.27 -1.22
C LEU A 187 -3.26 0.95 -2.14
N GLU A 188 -2.03 0.43 -2.13
CA GLU A 188 -0.90 1.01 -2.85
C GLU A 188 0.23 -0.04 -3.02
N ALA A 189 1.22 0.30 -3.83
CA ALA A 189 2.45 -0.48 -3.93
C ALA A 189 3.67 0.42 -3.76
N ASN A 190 4.54 0.08 -2.83
CA ASN A 190 5.83 0.71 -2.66
C ASN A 190 6.87 0.02 -3.58
N THR A 191 7.43 0.79 -4.51
CA THR A 191 8.44 0.32 -5.49
C THR A 191 9.88 0.41 -4.99
N ILE A 192 10.11 1.02 -3.83
CA ILE A 192 11.40 1.11 -3.13
C ILE A 192 11.16 0.83 -1.64
N PRO A 193 10.68 -0.37 -1.28
CA PRO A 193 10.42 -0.71 0.11
C PRO A 193 11.73 -0.70 0.90
N GLY A 194 11.65 -0.35 2.19
CA GLY A 194 12.82 -0.32 3.05
C GLY A 194 13.50 -1.70 3.13
N MET A 195 14.81 -1.70 3.35
CA MET A 195 15.67 -2.89 3.39
C MET A 195 16.47 -3.00 4.70
N THR A 196 15.91 -2.56 5.83
CA THR A 196 16.53 -2.66 7.15
C THR A 196 16.16 -3.98 7.84
N GLU A 197 16.74 -4.24 9.02
CA GLU A 197 16.44 -5.45 9.82
C GLU A 197 14.96 -5.58 10.21
N THR A 198 14.26 -4.44 10.34
CA THR A 198 12.84 -4.39 10.70
C THR A 198 11.92 -4.28 9.48
N SER A 199 12.47 -4.26 8.26
CA SER A 199 11.69 -4.11 7.04
C SER A 199 10.90 -5.37 6.66
N LEU A 200 9.73 -5.14 6.08
CA LEU A 200 8.74 -6.20 5.85
C LEU A 200 9.05 -7.05 4.61
N LEU A 201 9.69 -6.51 3.57
CA LEU A 201 10.11 -7.30 2.41
C LEU A 201 11.21 -8.32 2.79
N PRO A 202 12.31 -7.93 3.47
CA PRO A 202 13.27 -8.90 4.03
C PRO A 202 12.64 -9.92 4.99
N LYS A 203 11.73 -9.50 5.88
CA LYS A 203 11.02 -10.42 6.79
C LYS A 203 10.25 -11.50 6.02
N ALA A 204 9.50 -11.10 4.99
CA ALA A 204 8.75 -12.03 4.13
C ALA A 204 9.68 -12.99 3.37
N ALA A 205 10.78 -12.47 2.81
CA ALA A 205 11.77 -13.29 2.12
C ALA A 205 12.40 -14.35 3.06
N ALA A 206 12.77 -13.95 4.28
CA ALA A 206 13.33 -14.85 5.28
C ALA A 206 12.36 -15.97 5.67
N ALA A 207 11.05 -15.68 5.77
CA ALA A 207 10.03 -16.70 6.02
C ALA A 207 9.91 -17.74 4.88
N LYS A 208 10.35 -17.40 3.65
CA LYS A 208 10.48 -18.33 2.50
C LYS A 208 11.88 -18.94 2.40
N GLY A 209 12.72 -18.79 3.43
CA GLY A 209 14.09 -19.32 3.45
C GLY A 209 15.07 -18.56 2.53
N ILE A 210 14.80 -17.29 2.23
CA ILE A 210 15.69 -16.42 1.44
C ILE A 210 16.40 -15.44 2.39
N PRO A 211 17.68 -15.66 2.72
CA PRO A 211 18.47 -14.72 3.52
C PRO A 211 18.58 -13.34 2.87
N PHE A 212 18.83 -12.31 3.67
CA PHE A 212 18.92 -10.92 3.18
C PHE A 212 19.93 -10.72 2.04
N GLY A 213 21.12 -11.33 2.15
CA GLY A 213 22.13 -11.28 1.09
C GLY A 213 21.63 -11.86 -0.23
N ASP A 214 20.96 -13.00 -0.18
CA ASP A 214 20.39 -13.67 -1.34
C ASP A 214 19.22 -12.88 -1.94
N LEU A 215 18.41 -12.21 -1.11
CA LEU A 215 17.36 -11.30 -1.58
C LEU A 215 17.98 -10.13 -2.38
N CYS A 216 19.02 -9.49 -1.85
CA CYS A 216 19.72 -8.40 -2.54
C CYS A 216 20.34 -8.86 -3.86
N LEU A 217 20.98 -10.03 -3.88
CA LEU A 217 21.56 -10.62 -5.09
C LEU A 217 20.48 -10.91 -6.13
N ARG A 218 19.35 -11.54 -5.75
CA ARG A 218 18.23 -11.80 -6.66
C ARG A 218 17.70 -10.50 -7.27
N ILE A 219 17.47 -9.46 -6.46
CA ILE A 219 17.02 -8.15 -6.95
C ILE A 219 18.02 -7.58 -7.97
N ALA A 220 19.33 -7.65 -7.68
CA ALA A 220 20.37 -7.18 -8.59
C ALA A 220 20.39 -7.98 -9.90
N ASP A 221 20.35 -9.31 -9.83
CA ASP A 221 20.40 -10.21 -10.98
C ASP A 221 19.20 -10.01 -11.92
N ILE A 222 17.98 -9.94 -11.38
CA ILE A 222 16.77 -9.64 -12.15
C ILE A 222 16.91 -8.27 -12.84
N SER A 223 17.41 -7.28 -12.10
CA SER A 223 17.55 -5.91 -12.59
C SER A 223 18.56 -5.79 -13.73
N VAL A 224 19.69 -6.49 -13.64
CA VAL A 224 20.70 -6.54 -14.70
C VAL A 224 20.12 -7.23 -15.94
N LYS A 225 19.50 -8.42 -15.77
CA LYS A 225 18.93 -9.19 -16.88
C LYS A 225 17.84 -8.43 -17.65
N LEU A 226 17.02 -7.65 -16.94
CA LEU A 226 15.94 -6.87 -17.56
C LEU A 226 16.46 -5.66 -18.36
N ARG A 227 17.60 -5.11 -17.98
CA ARG A 227 18.10 -3.80 -18.45
C ARG A 227 19.40 -3.89 -19.25
N SER A 228 19.91 -5.10 -19.46
CA SER A 228 21.00 -5.44 -20.40
C SER A 228 20.46 -5.62 -21.82
#